data_AF-F3FBP5-F1
#
_entry.id   AF-F3FBP5-F1
#
_cell.length_a   1.000
_cell.length_b   1.000
_cell.length_c   1.000
_cell.angle_alpha   90.00
_cell.angle_beta   90.00
_cell.angle_gamma   90.00
#
_symmetry.space_group_name_H-M   'P 1'
#
loop_
_entity.id
_entity.type
_entity.pdbx_description
1 polymer ?
#
loop_
_entity_poly.entity_id
_entity_poly.type
_entity_poly.pdbx_seq_one_letter_code
_entity_poly.pdbx_strand_id
1 'polypeptide(L)' 'MTDKTISEGEQIRRQVMGDVYVDRALGNATEFSQPLQDFVNEHAWGSVWSRGGPAAEDP' A
#
# COMPACT_ATOMS: atom_id res chain seq x y z
N MET A 1 0.57 18.38 13.98
CA MET A 1 0.75 16.97 13.60
C MET A 1 0.07 16.83 12.25
N THR A 2 0.84 16.61 11.19
CA THR A 2 0.29 16.53 9.83
C THR A 2 -0.48 15.22 9.72
N ASP A 3 -1.79 15.30 9.60
CA ASP A 3 -2.62 14.17 9.17
C ASP A 3 -2.08 13.70 7.82
N LYS A 4 -1.31 12.61 7.82
CA LYS A 4 -0.78 12.04 6.59
C LYS A 4 -1.95 11.32 5.93
N THR A 5 -2.64 12.00 5.00
CA THR A 5 -3.70 11.41 4.20
C THR A 5 -3.18 10.11 3.59
N ILE A 6 -3.66 8.97 4.09
CA ILE A 6 -3.27 7.65 3.61
C ILE A 6 -3.82 7.50 2.19
N SER A 7 -2.94 7.24 1.23
CA SER A 7 -3.33 7.06 -0.17
C SER A 7 -4.23 5.82 -0.32
N GLU A 8 -5.11 5.83 -1.32
CA GLU A 8 -5.99 4.69 -1.62
C GLU A 8 -5.20 3.39 -1.81
N GLY A 9 -4.03 3.46 -2.46
CA GLY A 9 -3.11 2.33 -2.59
C GLY A 9 -2.60 1.80 -1.25
N GLU A 10 -2.24 2.68 -0.29
CA GLU A 10 -1.82 2.23 1.04
C GLU A 10 -2.99 1.59 1.81
N GLN A 11 -4.22 2.07 1.64
CA GLN A 11 -5.42 1.46 2.26
C GLN A 11 -5.66 0.04 1.73
N ILE A 12 -5.64 -0.15 0.41
CA ILE A 12 -5.81 -1.48 -0.21
C ILE A 12 -4.65 -2.40 0.19
N ARG A 13 -3.42 -1.87 0.20
CA ARG A 13 -2.24 -2.62 0.65
C ARG A 13 -2.42 -3.12 2.09
N ARG A 14 -2.97 -2.30 2.99
CA ARG A 14 -3.27 -2.68 4.38
C ARG A 14 -4.39 -3.71 4.47
N GLN A 15 -5.43 -3.61 3.64
CA GLN A 15 -6.49 -4.62 3.60
C GLN A 15 -5.98 -6.00 3.16
N VAL A 16 -5.06 -6.06 2.19
CA VAL A 16 -4.52 -7.32 1.67
C VAL A 16 -3.41 -7.90 2.55
N MET A 17 -2.47 -7.06 2.99
CA MET A 17 -1.25 -7.51 3.67
C MET A 17 -1.30 -7.37 5.19
N GLY A 18 -2.25 -6.60 5.72
CA GLY A 18 -2.38 -6.26 7.14
C GLY A 18 -1.46 -5.13 7.60
N ASP A 19 -1.93 -4.36 8.59
CA ASP A 19 -1.23 -3.17 9.10
C ASP A 19 0.18 -3.44 9.58
N VAL A 20 0.38 -4.51 10.35
CA VAL A 20 1.68 -4.88 10.93
C VAL A 20 2.73 -5.12 9.84
N TYR A 21 2.33 -5.70 8.71
CA TYR A 21 3.25 -5.94 7.60
C TYR A 21 3.59 -4.64 6.87
N VAL A 22 2.57 -3.81 6.61
CA VAL A 22 2.75 -2.53 5.91
C VAL A 22 3.62 -1.59 6.74
N ASP A 23 3.39 -1.51 8.05
CA ASP A 23 4.18 -0.66 8.95
C ASP A 23 5.64 -1.11 9.03
N ARG A 24 5.91 -2.43 9.02
CA ARG A 24 7.29 -2.96 8.94
C ARG A 24 7.94 -2.65 7.59
N ALA A 25 7.20 -2.78 6.49
CA ALA A 25 7.74 -2.54 5.16
C ALA A 25 8.08 -1.05 4.94
N LEU A 26 7.23 -0.14 5.45
CA LEU A 26 7.47 1.30 5.40
C LEU A 26 8.52 1.74 6.42
N GLY A 27 8.51 1.17 7.63
CA GLY A 27 9.46 1.51 8.70
C GLY A 27 10.88 1.01 8.45
N ASN A 28 11.05 -0.06 7.66
CA ASN A 28 12.36 -0.60 7.28
C ASN A 28 12.84 -0.11 5.90
N ALA A 29 12.11 0.80 5.26
CA ALA A 29 12.54 1.35 3.98
C ALA A 29 13.81 2.19 4.16
N THR A 30 14.86 1.78 3.45
CA THR A 30 16.11 2.55 3.31
C THR A 30 16.01 3.49 2.11
N GLU A 31 16.90 4.50 2.02
CA GLU A 31 16.96 5.43 0.88
C GLU A 31 17.10 4.71 -0.48
N PHE A 32 17.77 3.55 -0.50
CA PHE A 32 17.88 2.71 -1.70
C PHE A 32 16.55 2.03 -2.09
N SER A 33 15.80 1.55 -1.10
CA SER A 33 14.54 0.83 -1.31
C SER A 33 13.30 1.74 -1.37
N GLN A 34 13.42 3.00 -0.93
CA GLN A 34 12.31 3.94 -0.87
C GLN A 34 11.67 4.18 -2.25
N PRO A 35 12.42 4.43 -3.35
CA PRO A 35 11.82 4.63 -4.66
C PRO A 35 11.04 3.41 -5.16
N LEU A 36 11.46 2.21 -4.77
CA LEU A 36 10.75 0.97 -5.11
C LEU A 36 9.44 0.85 -4.33
N GLN A 37 9.44 1.18 -3.03
CA GLN A 37 8.22 1.16 -2.22
C GLN A 37 7.19 2.18 -2.73
N ASP A 38 7.65 3.37 -3.13
CA ASP A 38 6.80 4.42 -3.69
C ASP A 38 6.19 3.97 -5.03
N PHE A 39 7.01 3.42 -5.93
CA PHE A 39 6.54 2.87 -7.21
C PHE A 39 5.50 1.75 -7.02
N VAL A 40 5.73 0.83 -6.08
CA VAL A 40 4.79 -0.26 -5.79
C VAL A 40 3.50 0.29 -5.19
N ASN A 41 3.57 1.26 -4.27
CA ASN A 41 2.38 1.91 -3.69
C ASN A 41 1.52 2.61 -4.75
N GLU A 42 2.13 3.31 -5.69
CA GLU A 42 1.40 4.04 -6.72
C GLU A 42 0.87 3.10 -7.81
N HIS A 43 1.71 2.25 -8.39
CA HIS A 43 1.35 1.50 -9.59
C HIS A 43 0.72 0.14 -9.27
N ALA A 44 1.23 -0.60 -8.29
CA ALA A 44 0.63 -1.89 -7.96
C ALA A 44 -0.68 -1.66 -7.20
N TRP A 45 -0.59 -1.00 -6.05
CA TRP A 45 -1.74 -0.84 -5.16
C TRP A 45 -2.74 0.21 -5.64
N GLY A 46 -2.28 1.31 -6.25
CA GLY A 46 -3.14 2.37 -6.76
C GLY A 46 -3.78 2.09 -8.13
N SER A 47 -3.32 1.10 -8.91
CA SER A 47 -3.85 0.86 -10.26
C SER A 47 -4.33 -0.57 -10.56
N VAL A 48 -3.51 -1.59 -10.32
CA VAL A 48 -3.84 -2.98 -10.68
C VAL A 48 -4.74 -3.59 -9.62
N TRP A 49 -4.36 -3.46 -8.36
CA TRP A 49 -5.13 -3.98 -7.23
C TRP A 49 -6.34 -3.10 -6.86
N SER A 50 -6.41 -1.85 -7.32
CA SER A 50 -7.60 -0.99 -7.17
C SER A 50 -8.75 -1.36 -8.11
N ARG A 51 -8.47 -2.05 -9.23
CA ARG A 51 -9.47 -2.46 -10.23
C ARG A 51 -10.23 -3.75 -9.91
N GLY A 52 -9.86 -4.44 -8.84
CA GLY A 52 -10.43 -5.74 -8.47
C GLY A 52 -9.82 -6.29 -7.20
N GLY A 53 -9.56 -5.43 -6.22
CA GLY A 53 -9.08 -5.86 -4.89
C GLY A 53 -10.04 -6.90 -4.29
N PRO A 54 -9.65 -7.63 -3.23
CA PRO A 54 -10.44 -8.75 -2.70
C PRO A 54 -11.89 -8.42 -2.31
N ALA A 55 -12.30 -7.15 -2.29
CA ALA A 55 -13.71 -6.75 -2.21
C ALA A 55 -14.54 -7.02 -3.50
N ALA A 56 -13.89 -7.29 -4.64
CA ALA A 56 -14.54 -7.60 -5.91
C ALA A 56 -14.90 -9.09 -6.06
N GLU A 57 -14.41 -9.94 -5.15
CA GLU A 57 -14.72 -11.38 -5.13
C GLU A 57 -15.09 -11.83 -3.71
N ASP A 58 -16.21 -11.32 -3.19
CA ASP A 58 -16.99 -12.00 -2.15
C ASP A 58 -18.43 -12.16 -2.69
N PRO A 59 -18.97 -13.39 -2.87
CA PRO A 59 -20.29 -13.64 -3.44
C PRO A 59 -21.48 -13.20 -2.58
#